data_AF-A0A533QIJ1-F1
#
_entry.id   AF-A0A533QIJ1-F1
#
_cell.length_a   1.000
_cell.length_b   1.000
_cell.length_c   1.000
_cell.angle_alpha   90.00
_cell.angle_beta   90.00
_cell.angle_gamma   90.00
#
_symmetry.space_group_name_H-M   'P 1'
#
loop_
_entity.id
_entity.type
_entity.pdbx_description
1 polymer ?
#
loop_
_entity_poly.entity_id
_entity_poly.type
_entity_poly.pdbx_seq_one_letter_code
_entity_poly.pdbx_strand_id
1 'polypeptide(L)'
;MQPLFRRLGEGAVAFDQRNWQTHILTPAAAVIFEALSEIGDGEQPLPLNRALPFLRDELEVDTDTPEIRQVLRSLQEMGMLGG
;
A
#
# COMPACT_ATOMS: atom_id res chain seq x y z
N MET A 1 -10.16 -1.63 -8.43
CA MET A 1 -9.17 -1.92 -9.50
C MET A 1 -7.82 -1.52 -8.94
N GLN A 2 -6.93 -2.49 -8.73
CA GLN A 2 -5.62 -2.23 -8.13
C GLN A 2 -4.71 -1.46 -9.10
N PRO A 3 -3.81 -0.58 -8.58
CA PRO A 3 -2.88 0.14 -9.43
C PRO A 3 -1.86 -0.81 -10.09
N LEU A 4 -1.39 -0.46 -11.29
CA LEU A 4 -0.31 -1.21 -11.92
C LEU A 4 1.00 -0.96 -11.16
N PHE A 5 1.55 -2.00 -10.57
CA PHE A 5 2.76 -1.93 -9.77
C PHE A 5 3.98 -2.43 -10.54
N ARG A 6 5.10 -1.71 -10.43
CA ARG A 6 6.39 -2.13 -10.97
C ARG A 6 7.52 -1.80 -10.02
N ARG A 7 8.28 -2.82 -9.61
CA ARG A 7 9.54 -2.66 -8.89
C ARG A 7 10.58 -1.91 -9.72
N LEU A 8 11.28 -0.97 -9.07
CA LEU A 8 12.40 -0.21 -9.64
C LEU A 8 13.53 -0.13 -8.60
N GLY A 9 14.47 -1.08 -8.66
CA GLY A 9 15.46 -1.26 -7.61
C GLY A 9 14.77 -1.58 -6.27
N GLU A 10 15.19 -0.89 -5.21
CA GLU A 10 14.61 -1.05 -3.88
C GLU A 10 13.23 -0.40 -3.72
N GLY A 11 12.85 0.52 -4.61
CA GLY A 11 11.54 1.18 -4.61
C GLY A 11 10.56 0.57 -5.60
N ALA A 12 9.50 1.32 -5.90
CA ALA A 12 8.54 0.93 -6.93
C ALA A 12 7.80 2.14 -7.51
N VAL A 13 7.05 1.89 -8.57
CA VAL A 13 6.06 2.81 -9.11
C VAL A 13 4.71 2.12 -9.12
N ALA A 14 3.68 2.81 -8.63
CA ALA A 14 2.29 2.41 -8.72
C ALA A 14 1.54 3.41 -9.63
N PHE A 15 0.88 2.89 -10.67
CA PHE A 15 0.09 3.69 -11.59
C PHE A 15 -1.40 3.49 -11.33
N ASP A 16 -2.07 4.53 -10.86
CA ASP A 16 -3.52 4.54 -10.64
C ASP A 16 -4.23 4.79 -11.96
N GLN A 17 -4.85 3.74 -12.49
CA GLN A 17 -5.56 3.78 -13.76
C GLN A 17 -6.86 4.61 -13.72
N ARG A 18 -7.36 4.98 -12.54
CA ARG A 18 -8.61 5.76 -12.40
C ARG A 18 -8.40 7.23 -12.70
N ASN A 19 -7.27 7.78 -12.27
CA ASN A 19 -6.93 9.20 -12.40
C ASN A 19 -5.65 9.46 -13.21
N TRP A 20 -5.00 8.39 -13.70
CA TRP A 20 -3.76 8.43 -14.48
C TRP A 20 -2.56 9.02 -13.71
N GLN A 21 -2.60 8.97 -12.38
CA GLN A 21 -1.49 9.41 -11.55
C GLN A 21 -0.45 8.30 -11.36
N THR A 22 0.81 8.72 -11.38
CA THR A 22 1.95 7.85 -11.10
C THR A 22 2.48 8.18 -9.71
N HIS A 23 2.49 7.19 -8.82
CA HIS A 23 3.02 7.29 -7.48
C HIS A 23 4.39 6.62 -7.41
N ILE A 24 5.42 7.39 -7.03
CA ILE A 24 6.75 6.85 -6.74
C ILE A 24 6.75 6.38 -5.29
N LEU A 25 7.02 5.10 -5.08
CA LEU A 25 7.06 4.47 -3.78
C LEU A 25 8.50 4.37 -3.30
N THR A 26 8.73 4.86 -2.07
CA THR A 26 9.98 4.61 -1.34
C THR A 26 10.12 3.11 -1.08
N PRO A 27 11.33 2.61 -0.73
CA PRO A 27 11.52 1.19 -0.46
C PRO A 27 10.55 0.63 0.58
N ALA A 28 10.35 1.35 1.69
CA ALA A 28 9.39 0.94 2.73
C ALA A 28 7.94 0.90 2.19
N ALA A 29 7.53 1.89 1.40
CA ALA A 29 6.20 1.91 0.80
C ALA A 29 5.99 0.79 -0.22
N ALA A 30 7.03 0.43 -0.97
CA ALA A 30 6.97 -0.69 -1.92
C ALA A 30 6.78 -2.03 -1.19
N VAL A 31 7.52 -2.26 -0.10
CA VAL A 31 7.37 -3.47 0.73
C VAL A 31 5.96 -3.56 1.34
N ILE A 32 5.46 -2.44 1.89
CA ILE A 32 4.10 -2.39 2.47
C ILE A 32 3.05 -2.64 1.39
N PHE A 33 3.22 -2.06 0.19
CA PHE A 33 2.33 -2.31 -0.94
C PHE A 33 2.31 -3.79 -1.33
N GLU A 34 3.48 -4.43 -1.46
CA GLU A 34 3.54 -5.85 -1.83
C GLU A 34 2.88 -6.73 -0.76
N ALA A 35 3.22 -6.54 0.51
CA ALA A 35 2.68 -7.35 1.60
C ALA A 35 1.16 -7.21 1.75
N LEU A 36 0.62 -5.99 1.59
CA LEU A 36 -0.82 -5.78 1.62
C LEU A 36 -1.53 -6.33 0.37
N SER A 37 -0.84 -6.36 -0.78
CA SER A 37 -1.37 -6.98 -2.00
C SER A 37 -1.47 -8.50 -1.86
N GLU A 38 -0.55 -9.13 -1.14
CA GLU A 38 -0.55 -10.58 -0.91
C GLU A 38 -1.73 -11.06 -0.06
N ILE A 39 -2.18 -10.26 0.91
CA ILE A 39 -3.32 -10.61 1.76
C ILE A 39 -4.67 -10.12 1.21
N GLY A 40 -4.62 -9.23 0.22
CA GLY A 40 -5.78 -8.80 -0.56
C GLY A 40 -6.13 -9.80 -1.65
N ASP A 41 -7.38 -9.74 -2.13
CA ASP A 41 -7.87 -10.62 -3.20
C ASP A 41 -7.71 -10.04 -4.61
N GLY A 42 -7.17 -8.82 -4.73
CA GLY A 42 -7.04 -8.14 -6.03
C GLY A 42 -8.30 -7.38 -6.47
N GLU A 43 -9.45 -7.74 -5.91
CA GLU A 43 -10.76 -7.30 -6.39
C GLU A 43 -11.28 -6.11 -5.59
N GLN A 44 -11.08 -6.13 -4.27
CA GLN A 44 -11.60 -5.11 -3.36
C GLN A 44 -10.48 -4.41 -2.56
N PRO A 45 -10.68 -3.13 -2.17
CA PRO A 45 -9.77 -2.47 -1.25
C PRO A 45 -9.70 -3.25 0.07
N LEU A 46 -8.48 -3.51 0.55
CA LEU A 46 -8.26 -4.24 1.79
C LEU A 46 -8.74 -3.39 2.98
N PRO A 47 -9.64 -3.91 3.84
CA PRO A 47 -10.13 -3.17 5.00
C PRO A 47 -9.00 -2.72 5.94
N LEU A 48 -9.03 -1.46 6.39
CA LEU A 48 -8.04 -0.88 7.32
C LEU A 48 -7.92 -1.68 8.62
N ASN A 49 -9.04 -2.20 9.13
CA ASN A 49 -9.07 -3.05 10.32
C ASN A 49 -8.38 -4.41 10.15
N ARG A 50 -8.10 -4.83 8.91
CA ARG A 50 -7.32 -6.03 8.58
C ARG A 50 -5.87 -5.66 8.21
N ALA A 51 -5.68 -4.55 7.50
CA ALA A 51 -4.38 -4.05 7.11
C ALA A 51 -3.51 -3.67 8.32
N LEU A 52 -4.04 -2.90 9.27
CA LEU A 52 -3.24 -2.41 10.41
C LEU A 52 -2.74 -3.53 11.33
N PRO A 53 -3.57 -4.51 11.76
CA PRO A 53 -3.07 -5.64 12.54
C PRO A 53 -2.04 -6.45 11.77
N PHE A 54 -2.23 -6.71 10.48
CA PHE A 54 -1.24 -7.43 9.67
C PHE A 54 0.12 -6.72 9.64
N LEU A 55 0.13 -5.40 9.38
CA LEU A 55 1.38 -4.64 9.35
C LEU A 55 2.08 -4.63 10.71
N ARG A 56 1.32 -4.51 11.80
CA ARG A 56 1.89 -4.46 13.15
C ARG A 56 2.34 -5.83 13.65
N ASP A 57 1.49 -6.84 13.49
CA ASP A 57 1.63 -8.13 14.16
C ASP A 57 2.50 -9.10 13.32
N GLU A 58 2.46 -9.02 11.98
CA GLU A 58 3.24 -9.91 11.09
C GLU A 58 4.52 -9.26 10.56
N LEU A 59 4.53 -7.95 10.34
CA LEU A 59 5.67 -7.23 9.76
C LEU A 59 6.40 -6.31 10.76
N GLU A 60 5.94 -6.27 12.02
CA GLU A 60 6.50 -5.41 13.08
C GLU A 60 6.62 -3.93 12.68
N VAL A 61 5.73 -3.46 11.78
CA VAL A 61 5.71 -2.07 11.31
C VAL A 61 4.98 -1.19 12.33
N ASP A 62 5.65 -0.14 12.80
CA ASP A 62 5.01 0.90 13.61
C ASP A 62 4.14 1.82 12.74
N THR A 63 2.83 1.53 12.76
CA THR A 63 1.81 2.27 12.00
C THR A 63 1.52 3.68 12.52
N ASP A 64 2.03 4.04 13.71
CA ASP A 64 1.79 5.34 14.32
C ASP A 64 2.82 6.41 13.96
N THR A 65 3.90 6.01 13.29
CA THR A 65 4.90 6.94 12.75
C THR A 65 4.31 7.84 11.65
N PRO A 66 4.69 9.12 11.58
CA PRO A 66 4.22 10.03 10.53
C PRO A 66 4.47 9.51 9.11
N GLU A 67 5.61 8.84 8.91
CA GLU A 67 6.03 8.28 7.63
C GLU A 67 5.11 7.16 7.19
N ILE A 68 4.81 6.20 8.07
CA ILE A 68 3.91 5.08 7.75
C ILE A 68 2.47 5.56 7.57
N ARG A 69 2.02 6.53 8.37
CA ARG A 69 0.69 7.16 8.17
C ARG A 69 0.56 7.81 6.80
N GLN A 70 1.62 8.44 6.30
CA GLN A 70 1.62 9.02 4.95
C GLN A 70 1.57 7.93 3.88
N VAL A 71 2.30 6.82 4.04
CA VAL A 71 2.22 5.66 3.14
C VAL A 71 0.81 5.12 3.10
N LEU A 72 0.22 4.81 4.25
CA LEU A 72 -1.13 4.25 4.36
C LEU A 72 -2.19 5.16 3.72
N ARG A 73 -2.07 6.49 3.91
CA ARG A 73 -2.94 7.47 3.25
C ARG A 73 -2.83 7.37 1.73
N SER A 74 -1.61 7.34 1.19
CA SER A 74 -1.41 7.22 -0.25
C SER A 74 -1.95 5.88 -0.80
N LEU A 75 -1.84 4.78 -0.05
CA LEU A 75 -2.45 3.50 -0.43
C LEU A 75 -3.99 3.56 -0.42
N GLN A 76 -4.59 4.28 0.54
CA GLN A 76 -6.03 4.52 0.58
C GLN A 76 -6.50 5.38 -0.60
N GLU A 77 -5.76 6.45 -0.93
CA GLU A 77 -6.03 7.30 -2.09
C GLU A 77 -5.99 6.49 -3.40
N MET A 78 -5.03 5.55 -3.53
CA MET A 78 -4.92 4.61 -4.65
C MET A 78 -6.00 3.51 -4.66
N GLY A 79 -6.92 3.51 -3.69
CA GLY A 79 -8.01 2.52 -3.61
C GLY A 79 -7.54 1.12 -3.25
N MET A 80 -6.35 1.00 -2.66
CA MET A 80 -5.80 -0.26 -2.20
C MET A 80 -6.29 -0.61 -0.78
N LEU A 81 -6.50 0.41 0.06
CA LEU A 81 -7.08 0.28 1.39
C LEU A 81 -8.51 0.83 1.41
N GLY A 82 -9.41 0.14 2.11
CA GLY A 82 -10.81 0.51 2.28
C GLY A 82 -11.20 0.65 3.74
N GLY A 83 -12.24 1.46 4.01
CA GLY A 83 -12.68 1.81 5.36
C GLY A 83 -12.79 3.30 5.54
#